data_AF-A0A495BID3-F1
#
_entry.id   AF-A0A495BID3-F1
#
_cell.length_a   1.000
_cell.length_b   1.000
_cell.length_c   1.000
_cell.angle_alpha   90.00
_cell.angle_beta   90.00
_cell.angle_gamma   90.00
#
_symmetry.space_group_name_H-M   'P 1'
#
loop_
_entity.id
_entity.type
_entity.pdbx_description
1 polymer ?
#
loop_
_entity_poly.entity_id
_entity_poly.type
_entity_poly.pdbx_seq_one_letter_code
_entity_poly.pdbx_strand_id
1 'polypeptide(L)'
;MNLTTHLSAVHRHCDDSFAALEQAVRQQDWAGADALCASFCEEMAQHFADEENRLFQALEAATGMRGGPTAVMRYEHEQMRELMEDLNRDLLQRDARGVAATCDTLLVLMQQHNMKEENILYPMCDSRIPDAAALLQELRHVTP
;
A
#
# COMPACT_ATOMS: atom_id res chain seq x y z
N MET A 1 20.37 -4.89 1.14
CA MET A 1 19.04 -4.26 1.00
C MET A 1 18.57 -3.91 2.40
N ASN A 2 18.01 -2.72 2.61
CA ASN A 2 17.43 -2.28 3.89
C ASN A 2 15.90 -2.15 3.76
N LEU A 3 15.19 -1.85 4.86
CA LEU A 3 13.72 -1.78 4.85
C LEU A 3 13.24 -0.72 3.87
N THR A 4 13.86 0.47 3.89
CA THR A 4 13.50 1.57 2.97
C THR A 4 13.58 1.13 1.51
N THR A 5 14.71 0.54 1.07
CA THR A 5 14.88 0.14 -0.34
C THR A 5 13.87 -0.93 -0.76
N HIS A 6 13.54 -1.86 0.13
CA HIS A 6 12.60 -2.94 -0.15
C HIS A 6 11.16 -2.47 -0.21
N LEU A 7 10.70 -1.76 0.81
CA LEU A 7 9.31 -1.32 0.87
C LEU A 7 9.00 -0.26 -0.19
N SER A 8 9.94 0.64 -0.51
CA SER A 8 9.78 1.53 -1.68
C SER A 8 9.74 0.78 -3.01
N ALA A 9 10.34 -0.42 -3.12
CA ALA A 9 10.20 -1.25 -4.31
C ALA A 9 8.81 -1.91 -4.38
N VAL A 10 8.25 -2.28 -3.24
CA VAL A 10 6.86 -2.76 -3.14
C VAL A 10 5.89 -1.63 -3.56
N HIS A 11 6.08 -0.40 -3.10
CA HIS A 11 5.26 0.73 -3.55
C HIS A 11 5.27 0.93 -5.07
N ARG A 12 6.46 0.88 -5.69
CA ARG A 12 6.56 0.98 -7.15
C ARG A 12 5.83 -0.15 -7.87
N HIS A 13 5.89 -1.37 -7.34
CA HIS A 13 5.14 -2.50 -7.89
C HIS A 13 3.63 -2.27 -7.77
N CYS A 14 3.15 -1.80 -6.61
CA CYS A 14 1.74 -1.45 -6.42
C CYS A 14 1.29 -0.33 -7.38
N ASP A 15 2.11 0.70 -7.59
CA ASP A 15 1.84 1.78 -8.54
C ASP A 15 1.73 1.25 -9.99
N ASP A 16 2.61 0.32 -10.39
CA ASP A 16 2.59 -0.32 -11.71
C ASP A 16 1.32 -1.19 -11.89
N SER A 17 0.97 -2.01 -10.88
CA SER A 17 -0.27 -2.79 -10.83
C SER A 17 -1.50 -1.89 -10.96
N PHE A 18 -1.51 -0.76 -10.26
CA PHE A 18 -2.60 0.20 -10.27
C PHE A 18 -2.75 0.90 -11.63
N ALA A 19 -1.64 1.32 -12.25
CA ALA A 19 -1.65 1.91 -13.59
C ALA A 19 -2.17 0.92 -14.65
N ALA A 20 -1.83 -0.37 -14.52
CA ALA A 20 -2.34 -1.41 -15.40
C ALA A 20 -3.87 -1.58 -15.26
N LEU A 21 -4.40 -1.54 -14.04
CA LEU A 21 -5.84 -1.56 -13.78
C LEU A 21 -6.55 -0.39 -14.47
N GLU A 22 -6.06 0.84 -14.28
CA GLU A 22 -6.65 2.02 -14.93
C GLU A 22 -6.64 1.90 -16.46
N GLN A 23 -5.56 1.36 -17.02
CA GLN A 23 -5.44 1.13 -18.45
C GLN A 23 -6.47 0.12 -18.95
N ALA A 24 -6.68 -0.99 -18.24
CA ALA A 24 -7.69 -1.99 -18.59
C ALA A 24 -9.11 -1.37 -18.60
N VAL A 25 -9.43 -0.55 -17.61
CA VAL A 25 -10.71 0.18 -17.53
C VAL A 25 -10.87 1.13 -18.72
N ARG A 26 -9.83 1.91 -19.06
CA ARG A 26 -9.83 2.82 -20.22
C ARG A 26 -10.04 2.08 -21.55
N GLN A 27 -9.53 0.85 -21.65
CA GLN A 27 -9.71 -0.02 -22.82
C GLN A 27 -11.04 -0.78 -22.81
N GLN A 28 -11.85 -0.63 -21.76
CA GLN A 28 -13.08 -1.41 -21.52
C GLN A 28 -12.84 -2.92 -21.44
N ASP A 29 -11.60 -3.33 -21.10
CA ASP A 29 -11.28 -4.72 -20.77
C ASP A 29 -11.70 -5.01 -19.33
N TRP A 30 -13.00 -5.23 -19.17
CA TRP A 30 -13.60 -5.42 -17.86
C TRP A 30 -13.13 -6.69 -17.15
N ALA A 31 -12.87 -7.76 -17.89
CA ALA A 31 -12.36 -9.00 -17.30
C ALA A 31 -10.91 -8.82 -16.83
N GLY A 32 -10.07 -8.12 -17.62
CA GLY A 32 -8.73 -7.73 -17.21
C GLY A 32 -8.74 -6.80 -16.00
N ALA A 33 -9.63 -5.80 -16.00
CA ALA A 33 -9.78 -4.87 -14.88
C ALA A 33 -10.19 -5.58 -13.59
N ASP A 34 -11.15 -6.52 -13.64
CA ASP A 34 -11.56 -7.29 -12.46
C ASP A 34 -10.39 -8.09 -11.88
N ALA A 35 -9.61 -8.77 -12.74
CA ALA A 35 -8.47 -9.57 -12.31
C ALA A 35 -7.34 -8.70 -11.72
N LEU A 36 -7.03 -7.58 -12.37
CA LEU A 36 -6.02 -6.63 -11.90
C LEU A 36 -6.43 -5.97 -10.58
N CYS A 37 -7.70 -5.60 -10.42
CA CYS A 37 -8.20 -5.04 -9.17
C CYS A 37 -8.12 -6.05 -8.03
N ALA A 38 -8.51 -7.31 -8.26
CA ALA A 38 -8.39 -8.35 -7.25
C ALA A 38 -6.92 -8.55 -6.80
N SER A 39 -5.99 -8.61 -7.75
CA SER A 39 -4.55 -8.72 -7.47
C SER A 39 -4.04 -7.51 -6.69
N PHE A 40 -4.36 -6.30 -7.14
CA PHE A 40 -3.97 -5.06 -6.47
C PHE A 40 -4.49 -4.99 -5.02
N CYS A 41 -5.77 -5.32 -4.80
CA CYS A 41 -6.33 -5.32 -3.44
C CYS A 41 -5.67 -6.37 -2.53
N GLU A 42 -5.32 -7.55 -3.06
CA GLU A 42 -4.61 -8.58 -2.30
C GLU A 42 -3.18 -8.12 -1.94
N GLU A 43 -2.45 -7.55 -2.90
CA GLU A 43 -1.11 -6.98 -2.71
C GLU A 43 -1.11 -5.87 -1.64
N MET A 44 -2.04 -4.91 -1.74
CA MET A 44 -2.18 -3.83 -0.77
C MET A 44 -2.59 -4.35 0.62
N ALA A 45 -3.49 -5.34 0.69
CA ALA A 45 -3.88 -5.93 1.97
C ALA A 45 -2.71 -6.64 2.66
N GLN A 46 -1.90 -7.38 1.91
CA GLN A 46 -0.68 -7.97 2.42
C GLN A 46 0.33 -6.89 2.84
N HIS A 47 0.35 -5.75 2.14
CA HIS A 47 1.21 -4.62 2.45
C HIS A 47 0.92 -3.99 3.79
N PHE A 48 -0.33 -3.59 3.98
CA PHE A 48 -0.74 -3.08 5.27
C PHE A 48 -0.57 -4.12 6.38
N ALA A 49 -0.77 -5.42 6.10
CA ALA A 49 -0.61 -6.46 7.11
C ALA A 49 0.85 -6.60 7.57
N ASP A 50 1.82 -6.57 6.65
CA ASP A 50 3.24 -6.63 7.01
C ASP A 50 3.68 -5.39 7.78
N GLU A 51 3.17 -4.23 7.41
CA GLU A 51 3.47 -2.99 8.12
C GLU A 51 2.83 -2.95 9.51
N GLU A 52 1.52 -3.11 9.60
CA GLU A 52 0.76 -2.95 10.83
C GLU A 52 1.09 -4.02 11.87
N ASN A 53 1.30 -5.26 11.43
CA ASN A 53 1.49 -6.40 12.33
C ASN A 53 2.95 -6.74 12.58
N ARG A 54 3.90 -6.19 11.82
CA ARG A 54 5.34 -6.46 12.02
C ARG A 54 6.14 -5.18 12.14
N LEU A 55 6.16 -4.36 11.09
CA LEU A 55 7.04 -3.18 11.02
C LEU A 55 6.72 -2.17 12.12
N PHE A 56 5.44 -1.78 12.22
CA PHE A 56 4.99 -0.79 13.18
C PHE A 56 5.12 -1.32 14.60
N GLN A 57 4.80 -2.60 14.85
CA GLN A 57 5.00 -3.20 16.17
C GLN A 57 6.47 -3.19 16.60
N ALA A 58 7.38 -3.54 15.70
CA ALA A 58 8.81 -3.53 15.97
C ALA A 58 9.34 -2.10 16.25
N LEU A 59 8.90 -1.12 15.46
CA LEU A 59 9.27 0.28 15.66
C LEU A 59 8.73 0.83 16.99
N GLU A 60 7.46 0.57 17.31
CA GLU A 60 6.82 1.01 18.55
C GLU A 60 7.48 0.36 19.77
N ALA A 61 7.87 -0.92 19.67
CA ALA A 61 8.61 -1.61 20.73
C ALA A 61 10.02 -1.02 20.93
N ALA A 62 10.71 -0.67 19.84
CA ALA A 62 12.06 -0.10 19.89
C ALA A 62 12.10 1.34 20.41
N THR A 63 11.05 2.13 20.13
CA THR A 63 11.02 3.57 20.44
C THR A 63 10.17 3.93 21.66
N GLY A 64 9.24 3.05 22.05
CA GLY A 64 8.20 3.35 23.05
C GLY A 64 7.11 4.32 22.57
N MET A 65 7.20 4.81 21.33
CA MET A 65 6.19 5.68 20.73
C MET A 65 4.99 4.83 20.32
N ARG A 66 3.80 5.07 20.90
CA ARG A 66 2.54 4.40 20.50
C ARG A 66 1.56 5.33 19.77
N GLY A 67 1.96 6.58 19.55
CA GLY A 67 1.24 7.57 18.76
C GLY A 67 2.23 8.31 17.85
N GLY A 68 1.71 8.97 16.82
CA GLY A 68 2.53 9.65 15.81
C GLY A 68 2.54 8.91 14.48
N PRO A 69 3.70 8.72 13.82
CA PRO A 69 3.76 8.24 12.42
C PRO A 69 2.96 6.96 12.16
N THR A 70 3.10 5.92 12.98
CA THR A 70 2.40 4.64 12.81
C THR A 70 0.89 4.73 13.02
N ALA A 71 0.40 5.70 13.81
CA ALA A 71 -1.03 5.93 13.98
C ALA A 71 -1.64 6.64 12.76
N VAL A 72 -0.89 7.60 12.18
CA VAL A 72 -1.31 8.28 10.95
C VAL A 72 -1.35 7.29 9.78
N MET A 73 -0.37 6.39 9.66
CA MET A 73 -0.38 5.40 8.58
C MET A 73 -1.57 4.44 8.68
N ARG A 74 -1.88 3.93 9.88
CA ARG A 74 -3.07 3.08 10.09
C ARG A 74 -4.38 3.76 9.68
N TYR A 75 -4.55 5.03 10.06
CA TYR A 75 -5.72 5.82 9.67
C TYR A 75 -5.83 6.00 8.14
N GLU A 76 -4.70 6.12 7.45
CA GLU A 76 -4.70 6.20 5.99
C GLU A 76 -4.92 4.85 5.32
N HIS A 77 -4.38 3.77 5.88
CA HIS A 77 -4.69 2.43 5.39
C HIS A 77 -6.20 2.14 5.51
N GLU A 78 -6.87 2.59 6.56
CA GLU A 78 -8.33 2.47 6.71
C GLU A 78 -9.06 3.19 5.57
N GLN A 79 -8.70 4.45 5.29
CA GLN A 79 -9.28 5.21 4.17
C GLN A 79 -8.99 4.56 2.80
N MET A 80 -7.77 4.01 2.61
CA MET A 80 -7.45 3.30 1.37
C MET A 80 -8.27 2.01 1.22
N ARG A 81 -8.53 1.27 2.31
CA ARG A 81 -9.41 0.09 2.27
C ARG A 81 -10.83 0.47 1.85
N GLU A 82 -11.38 1.55 2.38
CA GLU A 82 -12.70 2.06 1.96
C GLU A 82 -12.72 2.40 0.46
N LEU A 83 -11.70 3.10 -0.03
CA LEU A 83 -11.59 3.42 -1.47
C LEU A 83 -11.41 2.17 -2.35
N MET A 84 -10.72 1.14 -1.87
CA MET A 84 -10.61 -0.14 -2.58
C MET A 84 -11.94 -0.89 -2.63
N GLU A 85 -12.77 -0.81 -1.60
CA GLU A 85 -14.14 -1.34 -1.61
C GLU A 85 -15.03 -0.58 -2.60
N ASP A 86 -14.91 0.74 -2.62
CA ASP A 86 -15.59 1.61 -3.59
C ASP A 86 -15.19 1.26 -5.03
N LEU A 87 -13.90 1.07 -5.29
CA LEU A 87 -13.36 0.71 -6.59
C LEU A 87 -13.92 -0.63 -7.09
N ASN A 88 -13.94 -1.64 -6.21
CA ASN A 88 -14.54 -2.94 -6.52
C ASN A 88 -16.04 -2.82 -6.85
N ARG A 89 -16.79 -1.99 -6.11
CA ARG A 89 -18.21 -1.76 -6.39
C ARG A 89 -18.42 -1.09 -7.75
N ASP A 90 -17.64 -0.07 -8.08
CA ASP A 90 -17.77 0.66 -9.33
C ASP A 90 -17.40 -0.23 -10.54
N LEU A 91 -16.40 -1.11 -10.38
CA LEU A 91 -16.04 -2.14 -11.35
C LEU A 91 -17.16 -3.16 -11.59
N LEU A 92 -17.82 -3.63 -10.52
CA LEU A 92 -18.97 -4.54 -10.62
C LEU A 92 -20.13 -3.91 -11.40
N GLN A 93 -20.33 -2.59 -11.26
CA GLN A 93 -21.35 -1.83 -11.97
C GLN A 93 -20.94 -1.44 -13.40
N ARG A 94 -19.67 -1.66 -13.78
CA ARG A 94 -19.09 -1.21 -15.05
C ARG A 94 -19.20 0.31 -15.22
N ASP A 95 -19.19 1.05 -14.12
CA ASP A 95 -19.24 2.51 -14.14
C ASP A 95 -17.84 3.07 -14.37
N ALA A 96 -17.45 3.20 -15.65
CA ALA A 96 -16.14 3.72 -16.02
C ALA A 96 -15.84 5.11 -15.43
N ARG A 97 -16.87 5.93 -15.16
CA ARG A 97 -16.67 7.26 -14.55
C ARG A 97 -16.48 7.15 -13.04
N GLY A 98 -17.27 6.30 -12.38
CA GLY A 98 -17.10 5.98 -10.96
C GLY A 98 -15.71 5.40 -10.68
N VAL A 99 -15.31 4.39 -11.45
CA VAL A 99 -13.97 3.80 -11.37
C VAL A 99 -12.87 4.84 -11.53
N ALA A 100 -12.95 5.72 -12.54
CA ALA A 100 -11.94 6.75 -12.74
C ALA A 100 -11.86 7.74 -11.56
N ALA A 101 -13.00 8.18 -11.03
CA ALA A 101 -13.03 9.12 -9.89
C ALA A 101 -12.47 8.48 -8.60
N THR A 102 -12.81 7.22 -8.36
CA THR A 102 -12.29 6.46 -7.22
C THR A 102 -10.78 6.22 -7.39
N CYS A 103 -10.32 5.89 -8.60
CA CYS A 103 -8.89 5.74 -8.89
C CYS A 103 -8.10 7.04 -8.66
N ASP A 104 -8.59 8.17 -9.16
CA ASP A 104 -7.94 9.48 -8.97
C ASP A 104 -7.76 9.80 -7.47
N THR A 105 -8.79 9.53 -6.68
CA THR A 105 -8.76 9.79 -5.23
C THR A 105 -7.78 8.86 -4.51
N LEU A 106 -7.82 7.56 -4.84
CA LEU A 106 -6.92 6.56 -4.26
C LEU A 106 -5.46 6.83 -4.63
N LEU A 107 -5.18 7.19 -5.88
CA LEU A 107 -3.84 7.53 -6.35
C LEU A 107 -3.22 8.68 -5.55
N VAL A 108 -3.97 9.76 -5.35
CA VAL A 108 -3.48 10.92 -4.58
C VAL A 108 -3.19 10.52 -3.14
N LEU A 109 -4.07 9.74 -2.51
CA LEU A 109 -3.87 9.28 -1.15
C LEU A 109 -2.65 8.36 -1.03
N MET A 110 -2.50 7.38 -1.94
CA MET A 110 -1.33 6.50 -2.01
C MET A 110 -0.03 7.30 -2.17
N GLN A 111 0.03 8.24 -3.10
CA GLN A 111 1.25 9.04 -3.29
C GLN A 111 1.64 9.84 -2.04
N GLN A 112 0.65 10.48 -1.38
CA GLN A 112 0.91 11.23 -0.16
C GLN A 112 1.34 10.33 1.00
N HIS A 113 0.74 9.16 1.08
CA HIS A 113 1.06 8.12 2.06
C HIS A 113 2.48 7.60 1.85
N ASN A 114 2.78 7.09 0.65
CA ASN A 114 4.09 6.55 0.27
C ASN A 114 5.21 7.57 0.56
N MET A 115 5.00 8.86 0.25
CA MET A 115 6.01 9.89 0.57
C MET A 115 6.32 10.00 2.06
N LYS A 116 5.33 9.83 2.95
CA LYS A 116 5.57 9.90 4.40
C LYS A 116 6.31 8.67 4.88
N GLU A 117 5.99 7.52 4.33
CA GLU A 117 6.66 6.30 4.71
C GLU A 117 8.10 6.27 4.23
N GLU A 118 8.32 6.54 2.95
CA GLU A 118 9.64 6.47 2.31
C GLU A 118 10.60 7.54 2.83
N ASN A 119 10.11 8.75 3.12
CA ASN A 119 10.98 9.86 3.55
C ASN A 119 11.12 9.98 5.07
N ILE A 120 10.22 9.37 5.84
CA ILE A 120 10.19 9.55 7.31
C ILE A 120 10.15 8.20 8.02
N LEU A 121 9.14 7.38 7.76
CA LEU A 121 8.89 6.17 8.55
C LEU A 121 9.96 5.10 8.34
N TYR A 122 10.23 4.72 7.09
CA TYR A 122 11.19 3.65 6.79
C TYR A 122 12.63 4.02 7.16
N PRO A 123 13.13 5.26 6.94
CA PRO A 123 14.43 5.68 7.47
C PRO A 123 14.48 5.63 9.00
N MET A 124 13.37 5.94 9.67
CA MET A 124 13.27 5.78 11.11
C MET A 124 13.28 4.30 11.53
N CYS A 125 12.61 3.41 10.81
CA CYS A 125 12.67 1.96 11.03
C CYS A 125 14.09 1.42 10.88
N ASP A 126 14.77 1.77 9.79
CA ASP A 126 16.16 1.35 9.51
C ASP A 126 17.13 1.82 10.61
N SER A 127 16.87 2.96 11.25
CA SER A 127 17.75 3.54 12.28
C SER A 127 17.41 3.13 13.72
N ARG A 128 16.14 2.83 14.01
CA ARG A 128 15.66 2.60 15.38
C ARG A 128 15.45 1.12 15.72
N ILE A 129 15.17 0.27 14.74
CA ILE A 129 14.91 -1.15 14.98
C ILE A 129 16.25 -1.89 15.12
N PRO A 130 16.57 -2.51 16.28
CA PRO A 130 17.87 -3.11 16.55
C PRO A 130 18.31 -4.22 15.58
N ASP A 131 17.36 -4.90 14.92
CA ASP A 131 17.60 -5.97 13.95
C ASP A 131 16.76 -5.79 12.66
N ALA A 132 16.73 -4.57 12.10
CA ALA A 132 15.97 -4.25 10.89
C ALA A 132 16.19 -5.23 9.72
N ALA A 133 17.40 -5.76 9.57
CA ALA A 133 17.73 -6.73 8.53
C ALA A 133 17.08 -8.11 8.74
N ALA A 134 16.89 -8.54 9.99
CA ALA A 134 16.18 -9.79 10.28
C ALA A 134 14.68 -9.60 10.06
N LEU A 135 14.12 -8.47 10.51
CA LEU A 135 12.73 -8.11 10.28
C LEU A 135 12.37 -8.09 8.79
N LEU A 136 13.26 -7.57 7.94
CA LEU A 136 13.10 -7.58 6.50
C LEU A 136 12.88 -9.00 5.93
N GLN A 137 13.51 -10.03 6.50
CA GLN A 137 13.34 -11.42 6.05
C GLN A 137 11.99 -12.03 6.47
N GLU A 138 11.29 -11.40 7.40
CA GLU A 138 9.99 -11.87 7.87
C GLU A 138 8.81 -11.23 7.13
N LEU A 139 9.05 -10.12 6.42
CA LEU A 139 8.05 -9.49 5.55
C LEU A 139 7.72 -10.48 4.43
N ARG A 140 6.43 -10.68 4.17
CA ARG A 140 5.94 -11.70 3.23
C ARG A 140 5.78 -11.16 1.81
N HIS A 141 6.13 -9.90 1.60
CA HIS A 141 6.14 -9.28 0.29
C HIS A 141 7.01 -10.02 -0.70
N VAL A 142 6.37 -10.48 -1.77
CA VAL A 142 7.05 -10.98 -2.95
C VAL A 142 7.29 -9.76 -3.84
N THR A 143 8.49 -9.20 -3.78
CA THR A 143 8.97 -8.43 -4.95
C THR A 143 9.34 -9.47 -6.02
N PRO A 144 8.84 -9.37 -7.26
CA PRO A 144 9.26 -10.26 -8.34
C PRO A 144 10.77 -10.23 -8.61
#